data_AF-A0A1H2U690-F1
#
_entry.id   AF-A0A1H2U690-F1
#
_cell.length_a   1.000
_cell.length_b   1.000
_cell.length_c   1.000
_cell.angle_alpha   90.00
_cell.angle_beta   90.00
_cell.angle_gamma   90.00
#
_symmetry.space_group_name_H-M   'P 1'
#
loop_
_entity.id
_entity.type
_entity.pdbx_description
1 polymer ?
#
loop_
_entity_poly.entity_id
_entity_poly.type
_entity_poly.pdbx_seq_one_letter_code
_entity_poly.pdbx_strand_id
1 'polypeptide(L)'
;MRKWKQCIALLLVCLLAFQGGSVTFAASTAEITIYLDGEELESDVAPYIVPKVNVTMVPLRVISEGIGASVKWNQASKTVRIQGFGNDLSLTQGKSTAIVNGKTVQLSANVTNTKNRVMVPIRFVSEHLGLIVKWNQSAKTIHLTSTNLWPTDPEIPVVPGEPEDSDMRGAWISTINGDWPKSGSMNNVEKQKSDFIQELDKLESMGINAVFVQLRGAADAIYPSTLVPWNKVLTGTQGVDPGYDPVSFMIEEVHKRGMEFHAWFNPFRANTTADISKNAANHVVNVHPDWIVTAKNQMYINPGIPDARQHIIDAIMEVVNRYDIDGVHLDDYFYPSNVTFNDAAAFKAYNYNNYTDINDWRVDNINRFVQSLGEQIQAVKPGVEYGISPFGVWRNIADDPTGSNTKAGVTAYDDMHADVRTWIQKEWIDYVAPQIYWSMSLQAARYDILVDWWVDEVSGTDVDLYIGHSPYKLGTSEAGWHTANEIINQLKYNEQYEEVDGDIYFSAQYLTKNPLGLIGLLQNYYGK
;
A
#
# COMPACT_ATOMS: atom_id res chain seq x y z
N MET A 1 -59.35 52.51 -57.36
CA MET A 1 -58.36 51.75 -56.55
C MET A 1 -57.61 50.83 -57.51
N ARG A 2 -56.45 51.24 -58.02
CA ARG A 2 -55.09 50.92 -57.53
C ARG A 2 -54.66 49.47 -57.85
N LYS A 3 -53.80 49.37 -58.89
CA LYS A 3 -52.66 48.43 -59.09
C LYS A 3 -53.02 46.93 -59.25
N TRP A 4 -52.96 46.29 -60.42
CA TRP A 4 -51.83 46.01 -61.34
C TRP A 4 -50.71 45.14 -60.75
N LYS A 5 -50.61 43.92 -61.29
CA LYS A 5 -49.40 43.14 -61.65
C LYS A 5 -48.18 43.20 -60.71
N GLN A 6 -47.85 42.07 -60.08
CA GLN A 6 -46.54 41.59 -59.57
C GLN A 6 -46.87 40.47 -58.55
N CYS A 7 -46.38 39.22 -58.56
CA CYS A 7 -45.25 38.58 -59.23
C CYS A 7 -45.55 37.09 -59.46
N ILE A 8 -45.31 36.63 -60.68
CA ILE A 8 -44.93 35.25 -60.99
C ILE A 8 -43.44 35.15 -60.63
N ALA A 9 -43.09 34.34 -59.63
CA ALA A 9 -41.79 33.66 -59.42
C ALA A 9 -41.66 33.27 -57.94
N LEU A 10 -41.25 32.01 -57.70
CA LEU A 10 -41.07 31.33 -56.40
C LEU A 10 -42.40 30.88 -55.78
N LEU A 11 -42.75 29.61 -55.60
CA LEU A 11 -41.94 28.41 -55.45
C LEU A 11 -42.51 27.28 -56.32
N LEU A 12 -41.70 26.89 -57.29
CA LEU A 12 -41.77 25.61 -58.01
C LEU A 12 -41.05 24.53 -57.15
N VAL A 13 -41.38 24.46 -55.86
CA VAL A 13 -40.81 23.51 -54.88
C VAL A 13 -41.87 23.23 -53.81
N CYS A 14 -42.76 22.27 -54.08
CA CYS A 14 -43.54 21.50 -53.08
C CYS A 14 -44.51 20.52 -53.78
N LEU A 15 -44.12 19.97 -54.92
CA LEU A 15 -44.76 18.84 -55.57
C LEU A 15 -43.63 17.88 -55.89
N LEU A 16 -43.41 16.91 -54.98
CA LEU A 16 -42.67 15.64 -55.10
C LEU A 16 -42.05 15.27 -53.74
N ALA A 17 -42.85 14.68 -52.84
CA ALA A 17 -42.34 13.94 -51.70
C ALA A 17 -43.36 12.88 -51.24
N PHE A 18 -43.69 11.97 -52.15
CA PHE A 18 -44.19 10.64 -51.81
C PHE A 18 -43.36 9.64 -52.60
N GLN A 19 -42.19 9.28 -52.06
CA GLN A 19 -41.45 8.11 -52.46
C GLN A 19 -41.17 7.29 -51.20
N GLY A 20 -41.70 6.07 -51.18
CA GLY A 20 -41.35 5.06 -50.20
C GLY A 20 -39.86 4.73 -50.33
N GLY A 21 -39.06 5.30 -49.44
CA GLY A 21 -37.72 4.81 -49.18
C GLY A 21 -37.83 3.67 -48.18
N SER A 22 -37.61 2.43 -48.64
CA SER A 22 -37.27 1.34 -47.74
C SER A 22 -36.00 1.75 -46.99
N VAL A 23 -36.11 2.00 -45.68
CA VAL A 23 -34.96 2.24 -44.83
C VAL A 23 -34.24 0.91 -44.67
N THR A 24 -33.21 0.67 -45.46
CA THR A 24 -32.26 -0.41 -45.18
C THR A 24 -31.42 0.01 -43.99
N PHE A 25 -31.68 -0.58 -42.83
CA PHE A 25 -30.73 -0.57 -41.73
C PHE A 25 -29.47 -1.31 -42.20
N ALA A 26 -28.37 -0.58 -42.38
CA ALA A 26 -27.06 -1.19 -42.42
C ALA A 26 -26.83 -1.82 -41.04
N ALA A 27 -26.78 -3.14 -40.97
CA ALA A 27 -26.35 -3.83 -39.77
C ALA A 27 -24.91 -3.38 -39.48
N SER A 28 -24.70 -2.71 -38.35
CA SER A 28 -23.37 -2.47 -37.81
C SER A 28 -22.68 -3.83 -37.68
N THR A 29 -21.57 -4.02 -38.39
CA THR A 29 -20.74 -5.21 -38.23
C THR A 29 -20.13 -5.15 -36.85
N ALA A 30 -20.71 -5.87 -35.89
CA ALA A 30 -20.19 -5.92 -34.51
C ALA A 30 -18.68 -6.22 -34.53
N GLU A 31 -17.90 -5.22 -34.09
CA GLU A 31 -16.46 -5.25 -34.00
C GLU A 31 -16.03 -6.13 -32.82
N ILE A 32 -14.83 -6.71 -32.91
CA ILE A 32 -14.27 -7.55 -31.85
C ILE A 32 -13.60 -6.65 -30.83
N THR A 33 -14.06 -6.66 -29.58
CA THR A 33 -13.43 -5.95 -28.46
C THR A 33 -12.60 -6.89 -27.59
N ILE A 34 -11.58 -6.34 -26.94
CA ILE A 34 -10.61 -7.09 -26.15
C ILE A 34 -10.55 -6.45 -24.76
N TYR A 35 -10.67 -7.28 -23.74
CA TYR A 35 -10.53 -6.89 -22.34
C TYR A 35 -9.31 -7.57 -21.75
N LEU A 36 -8.53 -6.87 -20.95
CA LEU A 36 -7.45 -7.41 -20.13
C LEU A 36 -7.75 -7.09 -18.67
N ASP A 37 -7.88 -8.14 -17.86
CA ASP A 37 -8.16 -8.02 -16.41
C ASP A 37 -9.35 -7.09 -16.09
N GLY A 38 -10.35 -7.05 -17.00
CA GLY A 38 -11.57 -6.24 -16.87
C GLY A 38 -11.56 -4.95 -17.68
N GLU A 39 -10.39 -4.43 -18.06
CA GLU A 39 -10.25 -3.16 -18.78
C GLU A 39 -10.26 -3.35 -20.31
N GLU A 40 -10.99 -2.49 -21.02
CA GLU A 40 -11.02 -2.54 -22.49
C GLU A 40 -9.71 -2.03 -23.10
N LEU A 41 -9.13 -2.80 -24.01
CA LEU A 41 -7.92 -2.42 -24.73
C LEU A 41 -8.28 -1.75 -26.06
N GLU A 42 -8.02 -0.44 -26.13
CA GLU A 42 -8.20 0.30 -27.38
C GLU A 42 -7.26 -0.19 -28.48
N SER A 43 -7.78 -0.23 -29.71
CA SER A 43 -7.04 -0.70 -30.87
C SER A 43 -7.20 0.22 -32.06
N ASP A 44 -6.10 0.71 -32.60
CA ASP A 44 -6.08 1.57 -33.79
C ASP A 44 -6.32 0.79 -35.11
N VAL A 45 -6.25 -0.54 -35.06
CA VAL A 45 -6.58 -1.44 -36.15
C VAL A 45 -7.44 -2.58 -35.63
N ALA A 46 -8.70 -2.64 -36.06
CA ALA A 46 -9.67 -3.63 -35.61
C ALA A 46 -9.13 -5.08 -35.70
N PRO A 47 -9.28 -5.87 -34.62
CA PRO A 47 -9.07 -7.31 -34.66
C PRO A 47 -9.96 -8.01 -35.70
N TYR A 48 -9.50 -9.15 -36.22
CA TYR A 48 -10.28 -9.93 -37.19
C TYR A 48 -10.08 -11.43 -37.05
N ILE A 49 -11.05 -12.22 -37.49
CA ILE A 49 -10.96 -13.69 -37.52
C ILE A 49 -10.51 -14.14 -38.91
N VAL A 50 -9.55 -15.06 -38.98
CA VAL A 50 -9.19 -15.78 -40.21
C VAL A 50 -10.19 -16.94 -40.41
N PRO A 51 -11.16 -16.86 -41.34
CA PRO A 51 -12.31 -17.78 -41.32
C PRO A 51 -11.96 -19.24 -41.57
N LYS A 52 -10.91 -19.52 -42.34
CA LYS A 52 -10.49 -20.89 -42.69
C LYS A 52 -9.93 -21.68 -41.51
N VAL A 53 -9.36 -21.00 -40.53
CA VAL A 53 -8.69 -21.61 -39.37
C VAL A 53 -9.31 -21.19 -38.04
N ASN A 54 -10.31 -20.31 -38.08
CA ASN A 54 -11.01 -19.77 -36.91
C ASN A 54 -10.07 -19.17 -35.85
N VAL A 55 -9.09 -18.37 -36.29
CA VAL A 55 -8.09 -17.72 -35.43
C VAL A 55 -8.32 -16.22 -35.41
N THR A 56 -8.39 -15.64 -34.22
CA THR A 56 -8.43 -14.18 -34.05
C THR A 56 -7.03 -13.59 -34.12
N MET A 57 -6.87 -12.61 -35.01
CA MET A 57 -5.68 -11.83 -35.25
C MET A 57 -5.85 -10.46 -34.65
N VAL A 58 -4.87 -10.02 -33.86
CA VAL A 58 -4.88 -8.72 -33.18
C VAL A 58 -3.59 -7.95 -33.48
N PRO A 59 -3.61 -6.60 -33.45
CA PRO A 59 -2.39 -5.84 -33.52
C PRO A 59 -1.54 -6.15 -32.29
N LEU A 60 -0.26 -6.48 -32.49
CA LEU A 60 0.61 -6.85 -31.38
C LEU A 60 0.67 -5.79 -30.26
N ARG A 61 0.55 -4.52 -30.66
CA ARG A 61 0.55 -3.37 -29.73
C ARG A 61 -0.50 -3.51 -28.63
N VAL A 62 -1.69 -3.99 -28.98
CA VAL A 62 -2.81 -4.20 -28.03
C VAL A 62 -2.37 -5.14 -26.91
N ILE A 63 -1.67 -6.22 -27.26
CA ILE A 63 -1.19 -7.18 -26.28
C ILE A 63 -0.07 -6.55 -25.44
N SER A 64 0.91 -5.90 -26.06
CA SER A 64 2.11 -5.43 -25.36
C SER A 64 1.91 -4.23 -24.45
N GLU A 65 1.08 -3.27 -24.86
CA GLU A 65 0.80 -2.07 -24.08
C GLU A 65 -0.11 -2.39 -22.88
N GLY A 66 -1.06 -3.33 -23.03
CA GLY A 66 -1.91 -3.77 -21.93
C GLY A 66 -1.16 -4.55 -20.85
N ILE A 67 -0.21 -5.43 -21.22
CA ILE A 67 0.42 -6.37 -20.28
C ILE A 67 1.83 -5.96 -19.83
N GLY A 68 2.29 -4.76 -20.16
CA GLY A 68 3.62 -4.27 -19.75
C GLY A 68 4.81 -5.01 -20.39
N ALA A 69 4.61 -5.77 -21.47
CA ALA A 69 5.68 -6.49 -22.16
C ALA A 69 6.50 -5.55 -23.08
N SER A 70 7.83 -5.71 -23.09
CA SER A 70 8.72 -4.98 -23.99
C SER A 70 8.63 -5.53 -25.41
N VAL A 71 8.33 -4.66 -26.39
CA VAL A 71 8.27 -5.04 -27.81
C VAL A 71 9.30 -4.28 -28.62
N LYS A 72 10.09 -5.02 -29.39
CA LYS A 72 11.10 -4.46 -30.31
C LYS A 72 10.90 -5.01 -31.72
N TRP A 73 10.78 -4.10 -32.68
CA TRP A 73 10.71 -4.42 -34.10
C TRP A 73 12.09 -4.36 -34.75
N ASN A 74 12.44 -5.38 -35.54
CA ASN A 74 13.62 -5.38 -36.40
C ASN A 74 13.18 -5.30 -37.87
N GLN A 75 13.47 -4.17 -38.52
CA GLN A 75 13.09 -3.91 -39.90
C GLN A 75 13.81 -4.81 -40.91
N ALA A 76 15.10 -5.12 -40.70
CA ALA A 76 15.91 -5.89 -41.64
C ALA A 76 15.45 -7.35 -41.73
N SER A 77 15.13 -7.94 -40.58
CA SER A 77 14.65 -9.33 -40.50
C SER A 77 13.12 -9.45 -40.48
N LYS A 78 12.39 -8.34 -40.55
CA LYS A 78 10.91 -8.27 -40.41
C LYS A 78 10.40 -9.09 -39.22
N THR A 79 11.11 -8.99 -38.10
CA THR A 79 10.87 -9.81 -36.91
C THR A 79 10.52 -8.91 -35.74
N VAL A 80 9.50 -9.30 -34.99
CA VAL A 80 9.16 -8.69 -33.72
C VAL A 80 9.61 -9.58 -32.57
N ARG A 81 10.28 -8.96 -31.59
CA ARG A 81 10.68 -9.61 -30.34
C ARG A 81 9.84 -9.05 -29.19
N ILE A 82 9.31 -9.94 -28.37
CA ILE A 82 8.45 -9.63 -27.23
C ILE A 82 9.11 -10.23 -26.00
N GLN A 83 9.32 -9.42 -24.96
CA GLN A 83 9.91 -9.85 -23.69
C GLN A 83 9.00 -9.42 -22.54
N GLY A 84 8.52 -10.37 -21.76
CA GLY A 84 7.63 -10.11 -20.63
C GLY A 84 7.43 -11.36 -19.79
N PHE A 85 7.22 -11.20 -18.48
CA PHE A 85 6.90 -12.29 -17.55
C PHE A 85 7.84 -13.51 -17.67
N GLY A 86 9.15 -13.27 -17.78
CA GLY A 86 10.17 -14.32 -17.90
C GLY A 86 10.26 -15.03 -19.26
N ASN A 87 9.45 -14.63 -20.25
CA ASN A 87 9.40 -15.25 -21.58
C ASN A 87 9.92 -14.32 -22.68
N ASP A 88 10.52 -14.93 -23.72
CA ASP A 88 11.06 -14.26 -24.90
C ASP A 88 10.52 -14.91 -26.18
N LEU A 89 9.72 -14.13 -26.93
CA LEU A 89 9.09 -14.57 -28.17
C LEU A 89 9.66 -13.77 -29.34
N SER A 90 9.95 -14.45 -30.45
CA SER A 90 10.32 -13.82 -31.72
C SER A 90 9.44 -14.33 -32.85
N LEU A 91 8.67 -13.43 -33.46
CA LEU A 91 7.75 -13.74 -34.55
C LEU A 91 8.18 -13.01 -35.83
N THR A 92 8.32 -13.74 -36.93
CA THR A 92 8.73 -13.16 -38.23
C THR A 92 7.53 -13.02 -39.16
N GLN A 93 7.37 -11.85 -39.77
CA GLN A 93 6.30 -11.58 -40.73
C GLN A 93 6.31 -12.60 -41.88
N GLY A 94 5.15 -13.14 -42.21
CA GLY A 94 4.95 -14.12 -43.28
C GLY A 94 5.26 -15.57 -42.90
N LYS A 95 5.78 -15.84 -41.70
CA LYS A 95 6.01 -17.21 -41.22
C LYS A 95 4.80 -17.75 -40.44
N SER A 96 4.64 -19.06 -40.50
CA SER A 96 3.74 -19.85 -39.65
C SER A 96 4.43 -20.38 -38.39
N THR A 97 5.65 -19.93 -38.10
CA THR A 97 6.44 -20.36 -36.94
C THR A 97 6.98 -19.16 -36.18
N ALA A 98 7.17 -19.34 -34.87
CA ALA A 98 7.81 -18.40 -33.97
C ALA A 98 8.94 -19.09 -33.19
N ILE A 99 9.83 -18.30 -32.60
CA ILE A 99 10.82 -18.78 -31.63
C ILE A 99 10.35 -18.35 -30.25
N VAL A 100 10.18 -19.30 -29.34
CA VAL A 100 9.82 -19.07 -27.93
C VAL A 100 10.95 -19.63 -27.07
N ASN A 101 11.60 -18.79 -26.28
CA ASN A 101 12.71 -19.15 -25.39
C ASN A 101 13.78 -20.02 -26.11
N GLY A 102 14.11 -19.65 -27.36
CA GLY A 102 15.08 -20.34 -28.20
C GLY A 102 14.57 -21.57 -28.97
N LYS A 103 13.33 -22.02 -28.76
CA LYS A 103 12.73 -23.18 -29.46
C LYS A 103 11.75 -22.74 -30.54
N THR A 104 11.72 -23.43 -31.68
CA THR A 104 10.75 -23.18 -32.75
C THR A 104 9.38 -23.77 -32.41
N VAL A 105 8.32 -22.97 -32.52
CA VAL A 105 6.93 -23.34 -32.23
C VAL A 105 6.04 -22.97 -33.43
N GLN A 106 5.04 -23.81 -33.74
CA GLN A 106 4.07 -23.54 -34.80
C GLN A 106 3.01 -22.54 -34.37
N LEU A 107 2.62 -21.67 -35.29
CA LEU A 107 1.53 -20.71 -35.13
C LEU A 107 0.25 -21.27 -35.74
N SER A 108 -0.89 -20.93 -35.13
CA SER A 108 -2.22 -21.26 -35.65
C SER A 108 -2.61 -20.45 -36.90
N ALA A 109 -1.92 -19.34 -37.16
CA ALA A 109 -2.02 -18.56 -38.38
C ALA A 109 -0.70 -17.80 -38.65
N ASN A 110 -0.47 -17.43 -39.91
CA ASN A 110 0.72 -16.66 -40.29
C ASN A 110 0.72 -15.27 -39.67
N VAL A 111 1.89 -14.78 -39.28
CA VAL A 111 2.07 -13.36 -38.91
C VAL A 111 1.84 -12.50 -40.14
N THR A 112 0.90 -11.56 -40.09
CA THR A 112 0.57 -10.67 -41.22
C THR A 112 0.88 -9.21 -40.88
N ASN A 113 0.83 -8.37 -41.90
CA ASN A 113 0.85 -6.92 -41.72
C ASN A 113 -0.41 -6.35 -42.35
N THR A 114 -1.20 -5.65 -41.54
CA THR A 114 -2.45 -5.00 -41.96
C THR A 114 -2.38 -3.54 -41.54
N LYS A 115 -2.60 -2.61 -42.48
CA LYS A 115 -2.53 -1.16 -42.22
C LYS A 115 -1.27 -0.73 -41.44
N ASN A 116 -0.11 -1.31 -41.76
CA ASN A 116 1.15 -1.04 -41.07
C ASN A 116 1.17 -1.44 -39.58
N ARG A 117 0.37 -2.43 -39.19
CA ARG A 117 0.42 -3.11 -37.89
C ARG A 117 0.74 -4.58 -38.08
N VAL A 118 1.63 -5.11 -37.26
CA VAL A 118 1.92 -6.53 -37.21
C VAL A 118 0.76 -7.21 -36.49
N MET A 119 0.08 -8.12 -37.20
CA MET A 119 -1.03 -8.89 -36.67
C MET A 119 -0.55 -10.27 -36.28
N VAL A 120 -0.91 -10.70 -35.08
CA VAL A 120 -0.48 -11.97 -34.47
C VAL A 120 -1.69 -12.75 -33.97
N PRO A 121 -1.62 -14.10 -33.92
CA PRO A 121 -2.64 -14.90 -33.26
C PRO A 121 -2.67 -14.56 -31.76
N ILE A 122 -3.77 -13.98 -31.29
CA ILE A 122 -3.85 -13.49 -29.90
C ILE A 122 -3.57 -14.59 -28.89
N ARG A 123 -4.22 -15.74 -29.06
CA ARG A 123 -4.06 -16.90 -28.20
C ARG A 123 -2.60 -17.34 -28.09
N PHE A 124 -1.88 -17.39 -29.20
CA PHE A 124 -0.48 -17.80 -29.19
C PHE A 124 0.37 -16.85 -28.35
N VAL A 125 0.27 -15.54 -28.60
CA VAL A 125 1.11 -14.56 -27.91
C VAL A 125 0.70 -14.46 -26.44
N SER A 126 -0.59 -14.36 -26.14
CA SER A 126 -1.13 -14.25 -24.80
C SER A 126 -0.80 -15.48 -23.94
N GLU A 127 -1.04 -16.71 -24.41
CA GLU A 127 -0.77 -17.93 -23.63
C GLU A 127 0.73 -18.14 -23.38
N HIS A 128 1.61 -17.85 -24.35
CA HIS A 128 3.06 -17.95 -24.16
C HIS A 128 3.67 -16.82 -23.30
N LEU A 129 2.90 -15.75 -23.08
CA LEU A 129 3.23 -14.71 -22.10
C LEU A 129 2.57 -14.97 -20.74
N GLY A 130 1.87 -16.11 -20.58
CA GLY A 130 1.23 -16.48 -19.32
C GLY A 130 -0.13 -15.82 -19.09
N LEU A 131 -0.97 -15.72 -20.12
CA LEU A 131 -2.35 -15.24 -19.99
C LEU A 131 -3.35 -16.33 -20.40
N ILE A 132 -4.50 -16.38 -19.72
CA ILE A 132 -5.68 -17.14 -20.15
C ILE A 132 -6.41 -16.32 -21.20
N VAL A 133 -6.88 -16.99 -22.25
CA VAL A 133 -7.67 -16.37 -23.32
C VAL A 133 -9.06 -17.01 -23.39
N LYS A 134 -10.10 -16.24 -23.03
CA LYS A 134 -11.51 -16.61 -23.20
C LYS A 134 -12.13 -15.83 -24.36
N TRP A 135 -12.81 -16.55 -25.24
CA TRP A 135 -13.56 -15.96 -26.36
C TRP A 135 -15.06 -16.09 -26.11
N ASN A 136 -15.78 -14.97 -26.14
CA ASN A 136 -17.24 -14.95 -26.09
C ASN A 136 -17.79 -14.79 -27.51
N GLN A 137 -18.38 -15.85 -28.05
CA GLN A 137 -18.88 -15.86 -29.43
C GLN A 137 -20.10 -14.95 -29.64
N SER A 138 -21.01 -14.85 -28.66
CA SER A 138 -22.24 -14.06 -28.79
C SER A 138 -21.98 -12.57 -28.67
N ALA A 139 -21.07 -12.19 -27.77
CA ALA A 139 -20.68 -10.79 -27.55
C ALA A 139 -19.52 -10.35 -28.46
N LYS A 140 -18.86 -11.30 -29.14
CA LYS A 140 -17.62 -11.07 -29.92
C LYS A 140 -16.49 -10.42 -29.11
N THR A 141 -16.40 -10.73 -27.82
CA THR A 141 -15.38 -10.19 -26.92
C THR A 141 -14.29 -11.22 -26.63
N ILE A 142 -13.07 -10.76 -26.45
CA ILE A 142 -11.94 -11.54 -25.95
C ILE A 142 -11.62 -11.06 -24.56
N HIS A 143 -11.57 -11.97 -23.59
CA HIS A 143 -11.09 -11.67 -22.24
C HIS A 143 -9.73 -12.33 -22.04
N LEU A 144 -8.72 -11.51 -21.84
CA LEU A 144 -7.39 -11.87 -21.40
C LEU A 144 -7.37 -11.78 -19.88
N THR A 145 -6.89 -12.83 -19.24
CA THR A 145 -6.70 -12.85 -17.78
C THR A 145 -5.26 -13.18 -17.50
N SER A 146 -4.56 -12.33 -16.76
CA SER A 146 -3.20 -12.61 -16.32
C SER A 146 -3.17 -13.91 -15.52
N THR A 147 -2.36 -14.89 -15.95
CA THR A 147 -2.14 -16.09 -15.12
C THR A 147 -1.00 -15.83 -14.17
N ASN A 148 -1.25 -16.02 -12.88
CA ASN A 148 -0.22 -16.04 -11.85
C ASN A 148 0.82 -17.10 -12.23
N LEU A 149 1.93 -16.68 -12.84
CA LEU A 149 3.09 -17.54 -13.12
C LEU A 149 3.90 -17.72 -11.83
N TRP A 150 3.37 -18.48 -10.88
CA TRP A 150 4.09 -18.91 -9.69
C TRP A 150 3.81 -20.39 -9.42
N PRO A 151 4.84 -21.20 -9.06
CA PRO A 151 4.66 -22.60 -8.72
C PRO A 151 3.81 -22.69 -7.45
N THR A 152 2.60 -23.25 -7.60
CA THR A 152 1.58 -23.46 -6.56
C THR A 152 1.35 -22.23 -5.68
N ASP A 153 0.67 -21.23 -6.25
CA ASP A 153 -0.11 -20.25 -5.48
C ASP A 153 -1.15 -20.99 -4.63
N PRO A 154 -1.40 -20.59 -3.38
CA PRO A 154 -2.59 -21.02 -2.66
C PRO A 154 -3.83 -20.67 -3.48
N GLU A 155 -4.86 -21.50 -3.39
CA GLU A 155 -6.14 -21.27 -4.05
C GLU A 155 -6.76 -20.02 -3.41
N ILE A 156 -6.67 -18.85 -4.04
CA ILE A 156 -7.43 -17.66 -3.61
C ILE A 156 -8.91 -18.05 -3.71
N PRO A 157 -9.64 -18.21 -2.59
CA PRO A 157 -11.02 -18.66 -2.65
C PRO A 157 -11.85 -17.56 -3.30
N VAL A 158 -12.86 -17.94 -4.08
CA VAL A 158 -13.90 -17.01 -4.52
C VAL A 158 -14.81 -16.77 -3.31
N VAL A 159 -14.47 -15.81 -2.46
CA VAL A 159 -15.31 -15.42 -1.32
C VAL A 159 -16.36 -14.41 -1.80
N PRO A 160 -17.66 -14.67 -1.58
CA PRO A 160 -18.71 -13.68 -1.73
C PRO A 160 -19.05 -13.10 -0.34
N GLY A 161 -18.42 -11.99 0.01
CA GLY A 161 -18.79 -11.14 1.14
C GLY A 161 -18.43 -9.70 0.79
N GLU A 162 -19.28 -8.73 1.12
CA GLU A 162 -18.80 -7.34 1.24
C GLU A 162 -18.06 -7.26 2.58
N PRO A 163 -16.91 -6.55 2.69
CA PRO A 163 -16.24 -6.33 3.97
C PRO A 163 -17.26 -5.81 4.99
N GLU A 164 -17.19 -6.27 6.25
CA GLU A 164 -18.14 -5.79 7.25
C GLU A 164 -17.94 -4.27 7.45
N ASP A 165 -19.04 -3.56 7.72
CA ASP A 165 -19.03 -2.08 7.82
C ASP A 165 -18.21 -1.59 9.04
N SER A 166 -17.79 -2.50 9.92
CA SER A 166 -17.01 -2.25 11.14
C SER A 166 -15.50 -2.45 11.00
N ASP A 167 -15.00 -3.13 9.95
CA ASP A 167 -13.58 -3.48 9.88
C ASP A 167 -12.68 -2.23 9.81
N MET A 168 -11.51 -2.30 10.44
CA MET A 168 -10.50 -1.24 10.41
C MET A 168 -9.98 -1.03 8.98
N ARG A 169 -10.03 0.22 8.50
CA ARG A 169 -9.52 0.63 7.18
C ARG A 169 -8.65 1.85 7.38
N GLY A 170 -7.44 1.61 7.85
CA GLY A 170 -6.51 2.62 8.34
C GLY A 170 -5.52 3.14 7.31
N ALA A 171 -5.07 4.39 7.44
CA ALA A 171 -3.90 4.88 6.70
C ALA A 171 -2.91 5.59 7.63
N TRP A 172 -1.63 5.20 7.55
CA TRP A 172 -0.57 5.96 8.24
C TRP A 172 -0.31 7.29 7.54
N ILE A 173 -0.27 8.36 8.34
CA ILE A 173 0.13 9.71 7.92
C ILE A 173 1.42 10.07 8.67
N SER A 174 2.56 9.89 8.00
CA SER A 174 3.88 10.15 8.56
C SER A 174 4.29 11.62 8.45
N THR A 175 4.82 12.16 9.56
CA THR A 175 5.45 13.48 9.61
C THR A 175 6.90 13.49 9.18
N ILE A 176 7.56 12.33 9.15
CA ILE A 176 8.96 12.22 8.74
C ILE A 176 9.14 11.74 7.29
N ASN A 177 8.14 11.08 6.70
CA ASN A 177 8.21 10.50 5.35
C ASN A 177 7.44 11.29 4.28
N GLY A 178 6.93 12.48 4.61
CA GLY A 178 6.38 13.42 3.63
C GLY A 178 4.89 13.23 3.30
N ASP A 179 4.13 12.50 4.13
CA ASP A 179 2.67 12.50 4.04
C ASP A 179 2.16 13.88 4.47
N TRP A 180 2.42 14.29 5.70
CA TRP A 180 2.00 15.60 6.17
C TRP A 180 2.98 16.16 7.20
N PRO A 181 3.31 17.46 7.21
CA PRO A 181 2.91 18.46 6.22
C PRO A 181 3.72 18.30 4.93
N LYS A 182 3.13 18.66 3.78
CA LYS A 182 3.88 18.71 2.52
C LYS A 182 4.99 19.76 2.64
N SER A 183 6.13 19.53 1.97
CA SER A 183 7.32 20.40 2.08
C SER A 183 7.05 21.87 1.72
N GLY A 184 6.12 22.12 0.78
CA GLY A 184 5.68 23.47 0.40
C GLY A 184 4.77 24.17 1.42
N SER A 185 4.44 23.52 2.53
CA SER A 185 3.46 23.98 3.53
C SER A 185 4.14 24.37 4.85
N MET A 186 5.46 24.19 4.94
CA MET A 186 6.26 24.64 6.07
C MET A 186 6.07 26.14 6.33
N ASN A 187 5.87 26.51 7.60
CA ASN A 187 5.62 27.89 8.05
C ASN A 187 4.37 28.55 7.41
N ASN A 188 3.39 27.76 6.97
CA ASN A 188 2.13 28.23 6.41
C ASN A 188 0.96 27.42 6.96
N VAL A 189 0.37 27.92 8.06
CA VAL A 189 -0.72 27.26 8.80
C VAL A 189 -1.91 26.93 7.89
N GLU A 190 -2.37 27.89 7.09
CA GLU A 190 -3.53 27.69 6.21
C GLU A 190 -3.27 26.60 5.15
N LYS A 191 -2.04 26.54 4.63
CA LYS A 191 -1.66 25.49 3.68
C LYS A 191 -1.53 24.12 4.35
N GLN A 192 -1.01 24.06 5.58
CA GLN A 192 -0.94 22.82 6.37
C GLN A 192 -2.33 22.25 6.64
N LYS A 193 -3.27 23.11 7.06
CA LYS A 193 -4.67 22.74 7.28
C LYS A 193 -5.34 22.26 5.99
N SER A 194 -5.20 23.04 4.91
CA SER A 194 -5.78 22.70 3.61
C SER A 194 -5.22 21.40 3.03
N ASP A 195 -3.93 21.11 3.21
CA ASP A 195 -3.33 19.85 2.76
C ASP A 195 -3.83 18.65 3.54
N PHE A 196 -4.01 18.78 4.86
CA PHE A 196 -4.56 17.71 5.68
C PHE A 196 -6.00 17.38 5.26
N ILE A 197 -6.85 18.41 5.11
CA ILE A 197 -8.23 18.26 4.65
C ILE A 197 -8.29 17.55 3.28
N GLN A 198 -7.47 17.96 2.32
CA GLN A 198 -7.42 17.33 1.00
C GLN A 198 -6.92 15.89 1.03
N GLU A 199 -6.05 15.55 1.98
CA GLU A 199 -5.59 14.18 2.19
C GLU A 199 -6.72 13.33 2.79
N LEU A 200 -7.43 13.83 3.82
CA LEU A 200 -8.60 13.16 4.40
C LEU A 200 -9.71 12.93 3.38
N ASP A 201 -10.11 13.94 2.59
CA ASP A 201 -11.17 13.81 1.60
C ASP A 201 -10.87 12.70 0.58
N LYS A 202 -9.59 12.51 0.22
CA LYS A 202 -9.18 11.44 -0.68
C LYS A 202 -9.23 10.07 0.00
N LEU A 203 -8.74 9.98 1.23
CA LEU A 203 -8.75 8.74 2.02
C LEU A 203 -10.19 8.28 2.26
N GLU A 204 -11.07 9.17 2.70
CA GLU A 204 -12.51 8.91 2.86
C GLU A 204 -13.14 8.43 1.55
N SER A 205 -12.82 9.09 0.42
CA SER A 205 -13.38 8.72 -0.89
C SER A 205 -13.00 7.33 -1.37
N MET A 206 -11.96 6.71 -0.81
CA MET A 206 -11.52 5.35 -1.13
C MET A 206 -11.86 4.33 -0.05
N GLY A 207 -12.64 4.71 0.96
CA GLY A 207 -13.16 3.81 1.98
C GLY A 207 -12.35 3.70 3.27
N ILE A 208 -11.29 4.52 3.44
CA ILE A 208 -10.53 4.60 4.69
C ILE A 208 -11.43 5.23 5.77
N ASN A 209 -11.47 4.60 6.94
CA ASN A 209 -12.26 5.02 8.10
C ASN A 209 -11.38 5.43 9.30
N ALA A 210 -10.06 5.26 9.24
CA ALA A 210 -9.15 5.66 10.31
C ALA A 210 -7.83 6.24 9.78
N VAL A 211 -7.23 7.15 10.54
CA VAL A 211 -5.88 7.68 10.26
C VAL A 211 -4.96 7.56 11.46
N PHE A 212 -3.75 7.10 11.19
CA PHE A 212 -2.68 6.90 12.17
C PHE A 212 -1.64 8.00 11.98
N VAL A 213 -1.77 9.10 12.73
CA VAL A 213 -1.03 10.34 12.47
C VAL A 213 0.18 10.45 13.38
N GLN A 214 1.38 10.59 12.79
CA GLN A 214 2.63 10.64 13.53
C GLN A 214 2.80 11.93 14.32
N LEU A 215 2.44 11.91 15.60
CA LEU A 215 2.57 13.06 16.49
C LEU A 215 4.01 13.31 16.94
N ARG A 216 4.80 12.23 16.99
CA ARG A 216 6.17 12.20 17.50
C ARG A 216 7.07 11.38 16.58
N GLY A 217 8.02 12.05 15.93
CA GLY A 217 8.95 11.42 15.00
C GLY A 217 10.31 11.09 15.61
N ALA A 218 10.92 12.05 16.33
CA ALA A 218 12.24 11.89 16.93
C ALA A 218 12.44 12.87 18.10
N ALA A 219 12.05 12.48 19.31
CA ALA A 219 12.13 13.32 20.52
C ALA A 219 11.46 14.71 20.42
N ASP A 220 10.44 14.85 19.58
CA ASP A 220 9.70 16.09 19.33
C ASP A 220 8.19 15.87 19.25
N ALA A 221 7.43 16.95 19.07
CA ALA A 221 5.97 16.93 18.98
C ALA A 221 5.43 17.87 17.90
N ILE A 222 4.36 17.47 17.20
CA ILE A 222 3.54 18.39 16.38
C ILE A 222 2.35 18.96 17.17
N TYR A 223 2.39 18.91 18.49
CA TYR A 223 1.40 19.47 19.40
C TYR A 223 2.09 20.34 20.47
N PRO A 224 1.36 21.25 21.15
CA PRO A 224 1.93 22.06 22.22
C PRO A 224 2.28 21.17 23.41
N SER A 225 3.57 20.85 23.57
CA SER A 225 4.10 20.02 24.64
C SER A 225 4.89 20.85 25.66
N THR A 226 4.81 20.47 26.93
CA THR A 226 5.69 20.99 27.98
C THR A 226 6.94 20.14 28.19
N LEU A 227 6.97 18.92 27.62
CA LEU A 227 8.01 17.91 27.84
C LEU A 227 9.00 17.82 26.68
N VAL A 228 8.55 18.02 25.44
CA VAL A 228 9.37 17.88 24.24
C VAL A 228 9.24 19.12 23.33
N PRO A 229 10.25 19.45 22.51
CA PRO A 229 10.18 20.60 21.62
C PRO A 229 9.22 20.38 20.45
N TRP A 230 8.72 21.49 19.91
CA TRP A 230 8.03 21.51 18.61
C TRP A 230 8.86 20.90 17.49
N ASN A 231 8.23 20.10 16.65
CA ASN A 231 8.87 19.47 15.52
C ASN A 231 9.16 20.50 14.41
N LYS A 232 10.37 20.45 13.86
CA LYS A 232 10.83 21.34 12.78
C LYS A 232 10.00 21.24 11.49
N VAL A 233 9.23 20.18 11.26
CA VAL A 233 8.43 20.03 10.03
C VAL A 233 7.38 21.13 9.89
N LEU A 234 6.94 21.72 11.00
CA LEU A 234 5.91 22.75 11.01
C LEU A 234 6.45 24.12 10.59
N THR A 235 7.66 24.49 11.01
CA THR A 235 8.21 25.86 10.90
C THR A 235 9.59 25.93 10.25
N GLY A 236 10.24 24.80 10.02
CA GLY A 236 11.62 24.67 9.57
C GLY A 236 12.65 24.68 10.70
N THR A 237 12.25 25.02 11.93
CA THR A 237 13.14 25.13 13.11
C THR A 237 12.53 24.41 14.30
N GLN A 238 13.28 23.49 14.92
CA GLN A 238 12.79 22.75 16.08
C GLN A 238 12.59 23.70 17.28
N GLY A 239 11.55 23.46 18.08
CA GLY A 239 11.21 24.25 19.26
C GLY A 239 10.46 25.56 18.97
N VAL A 240 10.20 25.89 17.70
CA VAL A 240 9.42 27.08 17.33
C VAL A 240 7.94 26.74 17.22
N ASP A 241 7.14 27.46 18.00
CA ASP A 241 5.67 27.39 17.98
C ASP A 241 5.12 27.82 16.60
N PRO A 242 4.32 26.97 15.92
CA PRO A 242 3.73 27.28 14.61
C PRO A 242 2.58 28.29 14.67
N GLY A 243 2.15 28.72 15.86
CA GLY A 243 1.06 29.68 16.07
C GLY A 243 -0.34 29.04 16.09
N TYR A 244 -0.43 27.71 16.14
CA TYR A 244 -1.68 26.96 16.30
C TYR A 244 -1.39 25.58 16.92
N ASP A 245 -2.45 24.87 17.31
CA ASP A 245 -2.37 23.47 17.73
C ASP A 245 -2.81 22.55 16.57
N PRO A 246 -1.86 21.87 15.88
CA PRO A 246 -2.19 21.00 14.77
C PRO A 246 -3.04 19.80 15.17
N VAL A 247 -2.80 19.20 16.34
CA VAL A 247 -3.46 17.94 16.73
C VAL A 247 -4.92 18.17 17.06
N SER A 248 -5.24 19.25 17.79
CA SER A 248 -6.64 19.66 18.01
C SER A 248 -7.40 19.84 16.69
N PHE A 249 -6.78 20.55 15.72
CA PHE A 249 -7.39 20.74 14.40
C PHE A 249 -7.57 19.42 13.63
N MET A 250 -6.58 18.53 13.67
CA MET A 250 -6.63 17.27 12.95
C MET A 250 -7.74 16.36 13.46
N ILE A 251 -7.86 16.22 14.79
CA ILE A 251 -8.90 15.41 15.43
C ILE A 251 -10.28 15.92 15.02
N GLU A 252 -10.51 17.24 15.12
CA GLU A 252 -11.78 17.85 14.70
C GLU A 252 -12.12 17.55 13.23
N GLU A 253 -11.14 17.59 12.32
CA GLU A 253 -11.38 17.30 10.90
C GLU A 253 -11.59 15.81 10.61
N VAL A 254 -10.91 14.94 11.33
CA VAL A 254 -11.06 13.48 11.21
C VAL A 254 -12.43 13.04 11.72
N HIS A 255 -12.83 13.48 12.91
CA HIS A 255 -14.14 13.16 13.49
C HIS A 255 -15.32 13.75 12.70
N LYS A 256 -15.16 14.92 12.04
CA LYS A 256 -16.19 15.47 11.14
C LYS A 256 -16.55 14.54 9.97
N ARG A 257 -15.64 13.64 9.61
CA ARG A 257 -15.83 12.63 8.55
C ARG A 257 -16.26 11.27 9.10
N GLY A 258 -16.50 11.17 10.41
CA GLY A 258 -16.79 9.90 11.06
C GLY A 258 -15.61 8.92 11.03
N MET A 259 -14.39 9.43 10.88
CA MET A 259 -13.17 8.64 10.88
C MET A 259 -12.53 8.64 12.27
N GLU A 260 -11.73 7.61 12.58
CA GLU A 260 -10.95 7.53 13.81
C GLU A 260 -9.57 8.20 13.69
N PHE A 261 -9.11 8.79 14.78
CA PHE A 261 -7.80 9.40 14.95
C PHE A 261 -6.95 8.60 15.93
N HIS A 262 -5.95 7.90 15.39
CA HIS A 262 -4.94 7.18 16.16
C HIS A 262 -3.65 8.00 16.24
N ALA A 263 -3.24 8.38 17.45
CA ALA A 263 -2.03 9.15 17.71
C ALA A 263 -0.79 8.26 17.65
N TRP A 264 0.05 8.43 16.62
CA TRP A 264 1.24 7.61 16.40
C TRP A 264 2.52 8.22 16.99
N PHE A 265 3.27 7.42 17.75
CA PHE A 265 4.54 7.77 18.35
C PHE A 265 5.67 6.81 17.98
N ASN A 266 6.82 7.37 17.57
CA ASN A 266 8.09 6.63 17.64
C ASN A 266 8.64 6.73 19.08
N PRO A 267 8.84 5.61 19.79
CA PRO A 267 9.16 5.66 21.21
C PRO A 267 10.60 6.14 21.44
N PHE A 268 11.60 5.36 20.99
CA PHE A 268 12.98 5.51 21.44
C PHE A 268 13.89 6.30 20.49
N ARG A 269 13.41 6.71 19.31
CA ARG A 269 14.21 7.56 18.42
C ARG A 269 14.40 8.96 19.05
N ALA A 270 15.64 9.33 19.33
CA ALA A 270 15.99 10.65 19.86
C ALA A 270 16.34 11.63 18.75
N ASN A 271 17.11 11.21 17.73
CA ASN A 271 17.47 12.08 16.62
C ASN A 271 17.85 11.23 15.39
N THR A 272 17.55 11.72 14.19
CA THR A 272 17.88 11.04 12.92
C THR A 272 19.32 11.28 12.48
N THR A 273 20.07 12.10 13.21
CA THR A 273 21.47 12.43 12.95
C THR A 273 22.23 12.58 14.29
N ALA A 274 23.54 12.39 14.27
CA ALA A 274 24.42 12.69 15.40
C ALA A 274 24.69 14.20 15.57
N ASP A 275 24.33 15.03 14.58
CA ASP A 275 24.43 16.49 14.68
C ASP A 275 23.27 17.06 15.49
N ILE A 276 23.60 17.63 16.65
CA ILE A 276 22.64 18.23 17.60
C ILE A 276 22.61 19.76 17.52
N SER A 277 23.40 20.39 16.63
CA SER A 277 23.55 21.85 16.57
C SER A 277 22.25 22.61 16.28
N LYS A 278 21.26 21.91 15.71
CA LYS A 278 19.92 22.44 15.39
C LYS A 278 18.84 22.00 16.36
N ASN A 279 19.19 21.25 17.40
CA ASN A 279 18.22 20.80 18.38
C ASN A 279 17.83 21.96 19.31
N ALA A 280 16.56 22.00 19.69
CA ALA A 280 16.07 22.96 20.69
C ALA A 280 16.74 22.72 22.05
N ALA A 281 16.89 23.76 22.88
CA ALA A 281 17.60 23.67 24.15
C ALA A 281 16.98 22.64 25.12
N ASN A 282 15.65 22.47 25.10
CA ASN A 282 14.91 21.51 25.92
C ASN A 282 14.83 20.10 25.31
N HIS A 283 15.49 19.83 24.18
CA HIS A 283 15.48 18.52 23.55
C HIS A 283 16.18 17.46 24.44
N VAL A 284 15.66 16.23 24.51
CA VAL A 284 16.16 15.16 25.41
C VAL A 284 17.67 14.93 25.30
N VAL A 285 18.21 15.00 24.08
CA VAL A 285 19.66 14.85 23.82
C VAL A 285 20.52 15.92 24.52
N ASN A 286 19.96 17.12 24.71
CA ASN A 286 20.64 18.23 25.37
C ASN A 286 20.46 18.18 26.90
N VAL A 287 19.26 17.83 27.37
CA VAL A 287 18.94 17.84 28.81
C VAL A 287 19.33 16.56 29.53
N HIS A 288 19.33 15.42 28.83
CA HIS A 288 19.67 14.10 29.34
C HIS A 288 20.65 13.37 28.40
N PRO A 289 21.86 13.90 28.17
CA PRO A 289 22.84 13.25 27.31
C PRO A 289 23.27 11.86 27.83
N ASP A 290 23.14 11.61 29.14
CA ASP A 290 23.37 10.33 29.79
C ASP A 290 22.34 9.26 29.42
N TRP A 291 21.18 9.66 28.87
CA TRP A 291 20.17 8.72 28.38
C TRP A 291 20.41 8.27 26.95
N ILE A 292 21.38 8.85 26.23
CA ILE A 292 21.45 8.72 24.77
C ILE A 292 22.51 7.72 24.33
N VAL A 293 22.13 6.83 23.42
CA VAL A 293 23.04 5.96 22.68
C VAL A 293 23.05 6.36 21.21
N THR A 294 24.25 6.57 20.65
CA THR A 294 24.43 6.82 19.22
C THR A 294 24.76 5.51 18.49
N ALA A 295 23.98 5.16 17.47
CA ALA A 295 24.20 3.99 16.63
C ALA A 295 23.96 4.35 15.14
N LYS A 296 24.87 3.95 14.24
CA LYS A 296 24.82 4.25 12.78
C LYS A 296 24.46 5.72 12.46
N ASN A 297 25.08 6.68 13.16
CA ASN A 297 24.85 8.12 12.98
C ASN A 297 23.43 8.60 13.36
N GLN A 298 22.65 7.79 14.07
CA GLN A 298 21.38 8.16 14.69
C GLN A 298 21.50 8.11 16.21
N MET A 299 20.60 8.78 16.92
CA MET A 299 20.59 8.84 18.38
C MET A 299 19.29 8.25 18.92
N TYR A 300 19.41 7.48 20.00
CA TYR A 300 18.32 6.74 20.61
C TYR A 300 18.26 7.03 22.10
N ILE A 301 17.06 7.19 22.65
CA ILE A 301 16.80 7.17 24.08
C ILE A 301 16.98 5.72 24.53
N ASN A 302 17.88 5.48 25.49
CA ASN A 302 18.22 4.12 25.92
C ASN A 302 17.04 3.46 26.63
N PRO A 303 16.43 2.39 26.07
CA PRO A 303 15.30 1.73 26.71
C PRO A 303 15.67 1.08 28.04
N GLY A 304 16.95 0.84 28.31
CA GLY A 304 17.44 0.27 29.56
C GLY A 304 17.47 1.19 30.78
N ILE A 305 17.12 2.47 30.61
CA ILE A 305 17.10 3.45 31.70
C ILE A 305 15.64 3.71 32.12
N PRO A 306 15.24 3.40 33.36
CA PRO A 306 13.86 3.56 33.82
C PRO A 306 13.29 4.97 33.63
N ASP A 307 14.03 6.00 34.04
CA ASP A 307 13.58 7.40 33.91
C ASP A 307 13.43 7.83 32.45
N ALA A 308 14.26 7.28 31.56
CA ALA A 308 14.18 7.54 30.11
C ALA A 308 12.93 6.92 29.48
N ARG A 309 12.54 5.71 29.91
CA ARG A 309 11.26 5.09 29.54
C ARG A 309 10.08 5.91 30.06
N GLN A 310 10.12 6.32 31.32
CA GLN A 310 9.05 7.10 31.93
C GLN A 310 8.85 8.44 31.23
N HIS A 311 9.92 9.13 30.84
CA HIS A 311 9.81 10.38 30.08
C HIS A 311 9.07 10.23 28.74
N ILE A 312 9.23 9.08 28.06
CA ILE A 312 8.49 8.78 26.84
C ILE A 312 7.01 8.52 27.16
N ILE A 313 6.73 7.75 28.21
CA ILE A 313 5.36 7.48 28.67
C ILE A 313 4.67 8.80 29.03
N ASP A 314 5.32 9.69 29.78
CA ASP A 314 4.77 10.99 30.16
C ASP A 314 4.41 11.85 28.94
N ALA A 315 5.23 11.81 27.89
CA ALA A 315 4.96 12.52 26.63
C ALA A 315 3.77 11.93 25.87
N ILE A 316 3.59 10.61 25.88
CA ILE A 316 2.40 9.96 25.28
C ILE A 316 1.16 10.28 26.12
N MET A 317 1.26 10.19 27.45
CA MET A 317 0.17 10.49 28.37
C MET A 317 -0.21 11.97 28.33
N GLU A 318 0.70 12.91 28.02
CA GLU A 318 0.33 14.31 27.76
C GLU A 318 -0.71 14.41 26.64
N VAL A 319 -0.63 13.56 25.62
CA VAL A 319 -1.63 13.51 24.54
C VAL A 319 -2.92 12.84 25.02
N VAL A 320 -2.83 11.67 25.64
CA VAL A 320 -4.00 10.90 26.14
C VAL A 320 -4.85 11.74 27.09
N ASN A 321 -4.23 12.53 27.96
CA ASN A 321 -4.93 13.37 28.94
C ASN A 321 -5.58 14.62 28.33
N ARG A 322 -5.16 15.06 27.14
CA ARG A 322 -5.51 16.38 26.60
C ARG A 322 -6.38 16.35 25.36
N TYR A 323 -6.28 15.29 24.56
CA TYR A 323 -6.92 15.23 23.26
C TYR A 323 -7.96 14.12 23.20
N ASP A 324 -8.94 14.33 22.32
CA ASP A 324 -9.96 13.34 22.01
C ASP A 324 -9.50 12.39 20.91
N ILE A 325 -8.42 11.65 21.20
CA ILE A 325 -7.93 10.58 20.33
C ILE A 325 -8.76 9.33 20.54
N ASP A 326 -8.84 8.49 19.51
CA ASP A 326 -9.51 7.18 19.53
C ASP A 326 -8.52 6.05 19.85
N GLY A 327 -7.24 6.23 19.48
CA GLY A 327 -6.19 5.28 19.80
C GLY A 327 -4.80 5.89 20.00
N VAL A 328 -3.94 5.16 20.70
CA VAL A 328 -2.49 5.35 20.78
C VAL A 328 -1.82 4.26 19.96
N HIS A 329 -0.95 4.66 19.05
CA HIS A 329 -0.24 3.76 18.15
C HIS A 329 1.28 3.88 18.34
N LEU A 330 1.98 2.75 18.53
CA LEU A 330 3.43 2.70 18.44
C LEU A 330 3.87 2.01 17.15
N ASP A 331 4.90 2.54 16.52
CA ASP A 331 5.60 1.88 15.41
C ASP A 331 6.76 1.00 15.94
N ASP A 332 7.47 0.37 15.04
CA ASP A 332 8.47 -0.68 15.27
C ASP A 332 9.80 -0.24 15.89
N TYR A 333 10.04 1.07 16.08
CA TYR A 333 11.34 1.62 16.48
C TYR A 333 11.68 1.44 17.97
N PHE A 334 11.88 0.18 18.39
CA PHE A 334 12.42 -0.23 19.68
C PHE A 334 13.95 -0.10 19.73
N TYR A 335 14.69 -1.21 19.82
CA TYR A 335 16.13 -1.20 19.59
C TYR A 335 16.44 -1.19 18.09
N PRO A 336 17.50 -0.49 17.64
CA PRO A 336 17.87 -0.48 16.23
C PRO A 336 18.46 -1.82 15.79
N SER A 337 18.01 -2.33 14.65
CA SER A 337 18.52 -3.57 14.06
C SER A 337 19.91 -3.42 13.42
N ASN A 338 20.63 -4.54 13.33
CA ASN A 338 21.92 -4.63 12.64
C ASN A 338 23.00 -3.64 13.15
N VAL A 339 22.99 -3.28 14.43
CA VAL A 339 23.97 -2.37 15.05
C VAL A 339 24.39 -2.81 16.44
N THR A 340 25.59 -2.43 16.84
CA THR A 340 25.96 -2.44 18.25
C THR A 340 25.29 -1.29 18.97
N PHE A 341 24.48 -1.62 19.98
CA PHE A 341 23.89 -0.66 20.91
C PHE A 341 24.73 -0.63 22.20
N ASN A 342 25.33 0.52 22.53
CA ASN A 342 26.28 0.63 23.65
C ASN A 342 25.56 0.96 24.97
N ASP A 343 24.92 -0.02 25.57
CA ASP A 343 24.14 0.08 26.81
C ASP A 343 24.73 -0.74 27.98
N ALA A 344 25.97 -1.21 27.88
CA ALA A 344 26.61 -2.02 28.93
C ALA A 344 26.65 -1.32 30.30
N ALA A 345 26.79 0.01 30.33
CA ALA A 345 26.72 0.80 31.56
C ALA A 345 25.31 0.79 32.17
N ALA A 346 24.27 0.93 31.32
CA ALA A 346 22.88 0.84 31.75
C ALA A 346 22.54 -0.58 32.22
N PHE A 347 23.01 -1.61 31.51
CA PHE A 347 22.86 -3.01 31.94
C PHE A 347 23.43 -3.23 33.35
N LYS A 348 24.64 -2.74 33.62
CA LYS A 348 25.25 -2.85 34.96
C LYS A 348 24.45 -2.10 36.04
N ALA A 349 23.89 -0.95 35.71
CA ALA A 349 23.20 -0.08 36.67
C ALA A 349 21.75 -0.50 36.95
N TYR A 350 21.05 -1.04 35.95
CA TYR A 350 19.59 -1.23 35.94
C TYR A 350 19.15 -2.70 35.73
N ASN A 351 20.07 -3.67 35.75
CA ASN A 351 19.74 -5.10 35.70
C ASN A 351 19.35 -5.65 37.09
N TYR A 352 18.19 -5.21 37.59
CA TYR A 352 17.71 -5.60 38.92
C TYR A 352 17.28 -7.07 39.03
N ASN A 353 16.95 -7.69 37.89
CA ASN A 353 16.53 -9.10 37.81
C ASN A 353 17.72 -10.06 37.63
N ASN A 354 18.96 -9.57 37.60
CA ASN A 354 20.18 -10.36 37.42
C ASN A 354 20.20 -11.22 36.14
N TYR A 355 19.67 -10.70 35.02
CA TYR A 355 19.81 -11.33 33.71
C TYR A 355 21.28 -11.58 33.38
N THR A 356 21.59 -12.77 32.86
CA THR A 356 22.94 -13.13 32.42
C THR A 356 23.20 -12.78 30.95
N ASP A 357 22.16 -12.78 30.13
CA ASP A 357 22.19 -12.28 28.76
C ASP A 357 21.64 -10.85 28.72
N ILE A 358 22.37 -9.95 28.04
CA ILE A 358 21.92 -8.58 27.85
C ILE A 358 20.68 -8.52 26.93
N ASN A 359 20.51 -9.46 26.00
CA ASN A 359 19.37 -9.48 25.10
C ASN A 359 18.06 -9.77 25.86
N ASP A 360 18.08 -10.70 26.81
CA ASP A 360 16.93 -10.96 27.70
C ASP A 360 16.55 -9.70 28.50
N TRP A 361 17.56 -8.97 28.99
CA TRP A 361 17.32 -7.70 29.68
C TRP A 361 16.76 -6.61 28.75
N ARG A 362 17.21 -6.55 27.49
CA ARG A 362 16.66 -5.62 26.50
C ARG A 362 15.20 -5.92 26.20
N VAL A 363 14.84 -7.20 26.03
CA VAL A 363 13.45 -7.64 25.88
C VAL A 363 12.62 -7.23 27.10
N ASP A 364 13.10 -7.51 28.33
CA ASP A 364 12.43 -7.11 29.57
C ASP A 364 12.19 -5.59 29.67
N ASN A 365 13.15 -4.78 29.20
CA ASN A 365 12.99 -3.32 29.20
C ASN A 365 11.89 -2.84 28.26
N ILE A 366 11.77 -3.43 27.07
CA ILE A 366 10.67 -3.11 26.15
C ILE A 366 9.34 -3.61 26.72
N ASN A 367 9.29 -4.82 27.26
CA ASN A 367 8.09 -5.38 27.88
C ASN A 367 7.55 -4.49 29.00
N ARG A 368 8.43 -4.00 29.89
CA ARG A 368 8.05 -3.05 30.94
C ARG A 368 7.54 -1.72 30.39
N PHE A 369 8.09 -1.25 29.27
CA PHE A 369 7.60 -0.03 28.63
C PHE A 369 6.19 -0.21 28.08
N VAL A 370 5.97 -1.27 27.30
CA VAL A 370 4.67 -1.60 26.69
C VAL A 370 3.61 -1.81 27.77
N GLN A 371 3.89 -2.67 28.75
CA GLN A 371 2.98 -2.94 29.85
C GLN A 371 2.61 -1.66 30.64
N SER A 372 3.62 -0.88 31.04
CA SER A 372 3.39 0.33 31.86
C SER A 372 2.61 1.40 31.10
N LEU A 373 2.83 1.52 29.79
CA LEU A 373 2.08 2.46 28.96
C LEU A 373 0.61 2.03 28.84
N GLY A 374 0.35 0.76 28.51
CA GLY A 374 -1.01 0.23 28.41
C GLY A 374 -1.78 0.36 29.72
N GLU A 375 -1.16 -0.01 30.86
CA GLU A 375 -1.75 0.15 32.19
C GLU A 375 -2.13 1.62 32.50
N GLN A 376 -1.31 2.59 32.08
CA GLN A 376 -1.58 4.01 32.30
C GLN A 376 -2.64 4.58 31.37
N ILE A 377 -2.67 4.17 30.11
CA ILE A 377 -3.73 4.54 29.16
C ILE A 377 -5.07 4.03 29.71
N GLN A 378 -5.15 2.74 30.03
CA GLN A 378 -6.38 2.11 30.53
C GLN A 378 -6.88 2.74 31.83
N ALA A 379 -5.97 3.14 32.72
CA ALA A 379 -6.34 3.80 33.97
C ALA A 379 -6.94 5.20 33.76
N VAL A 380 -6.56 5.91 32.70
CA VAL A 380 -6.95 7.31 32.44
C VAL A 380 -8.12 7.39 31.46
N LYS A 381 -8.07 6.64 30.37
CA LYS A 381 -9.00 6.73 29.25
C LYS A 381 -9.27 5.33 28.66
N PRO A 382 -10.06 4.48 29.34
CA PRO A 382 -10.25 3.07 28.98
C PRO A 382 -11.00 2.80 27.68
N GLY A 383 -11.46 3.85 26.99
CA GLY A 383 -12.05 3.75 25.66
C GLY A 383 -11.10 4.20 24.54
N VAL A 384 -9.82 4.45 24.87
CA VAL A 384 -8.77 4.70 23.88
C VAL A 384 -7.98 3.42 23.70
N GLU A 385 -7.95 2.94 22.47
CA GLU A 385 -7.19 1.74 22.11
C GLU A 385 -5.69 1.99 22.21
N TYR A 386 -4.93 0.94 22.50
CA TYR A 386 -3.48 0.96 22.53
C TYR A 386 -2.94 -0.18 21.69
N GLY A 387 -2.31 0.14 20.56
CA GLY A 387 -1.74 -0.88 19.70
C GLY A 387 -0.36 -0.54 19.14
N ILE A 388 0.25 -1.58 18.56
CA ILE A 388 1.64 -1.55 18.12
C ILE A 388 1.75 -2.17 16.73
N SER A 389 2.47 -1.52 15.82
CA SER A 389 2.85 -2.05 14.51
C SER A 389 4.30 -2.55 14.52
N PRO A 390 4.55 -3.86 14.73
CA PRO A 390 5.87 -4.44 14.68
C PRO A 390 6.28 -4.81 13.24
N PHE A 391 7.56 -5.16 13.06
CA PHE A 391 8.01 -5.88 11.85
C PHE A 391 7.14 -7.12 11.62
N GLY A 392 6.77 -7.37 10.35
CA GLY A 392 5.85 -8.46 10.02
C GLY A 392 6.38 -9.87 10.28
N VAL A 393 7.67 -10.05 10.60
CA VAL A 393 8.23 -11.34 11.05
C VAL A 393 8.66 -11.20 12.51
N TRP A 394 7.98 -11.91 13.42
CA TRP A 394 8.38 -11.96 14.83
C TRP A 394 9.70 -12.69 15.02
N ARG A 395 9.77 -13.95 14.55
CA ARG A 395 10.96 -14.81 14.48
C ARG A 395 10.86 -15.75 13.28
N ASN A 396 11.98 -16.09 12.67
CA ASN A 396 12.00 -17.15 11.65
C ASN A 396 11.94 -18.54 12.30
N ILE A 397 11.37 -19.52 11.60
CA ILE A 397 11.31 -20.92 12.03
C ILE A 397 12.70 -21.54 12.34
N ALA A 398 13.76 -21.01 11.73
CA ALA A 398 15.13 -21.45 11.98
C ALA A 398 15.66 -21.00 13.35
N ASP A 399 15.14 -19.88 13.88
CA ASP A 399 15.55 -19.26 15.13
C ASP A 399 14.65 -19.68 16.30
N ASP A 400 13.37 -19.97 16.03
CA ASP A 400 12.40 -20.53 16.97
C ASP A 400 11.47 -21.51 16.22
N PRO A 401 11.30 -22.77 16.67
CA PRO A 401 10.44 -23.75 15.98
C PRO A 401 8.95 -23.37 15.93
N THR A 402 8.53 -22.38 16.72
CA THR A 402 7.18 -21.80 16.73
C THR A 402 7.10 -20.46 15.99
N GLY A 403 8.19 -20.00 15.38
CA GLY A 403 8.22 -18.84 14.50
C GLY A 403 7.65 -19.14 13.11
N SER A 404 7.42 -18.10 12.32
CA SER A 404 6.86 -18.22 10.97
C SER A 404 7.82 -18.94 10.03
N ASN A 405 7.29 -19.67 9.05
CA ASN A 405 8.08 -20.39 8.03
C ASN A 405 8.72 -19.42 7.00
N THR A 406 9.60 -18.56 7.49
CA THR A 406 10.23 -17.46 6.76
C THR A 406 11.74 -17.47 6.91
N LYS A 407 12.39 -16.59 6.14
CA LYS A 407 13.83 -16.34 6.13
C LYS A 407 14.10 -14.84 6.03
N ALA A 408 13.37 -14.06 6.81
CA ALA A 408 13.52 -12.61 6.87
C ALA A 408 14.90 -12.25 7.44
N GLY A 409 15.52 -11.20 6.87
CA GLY A 409 16.84 -10.75 7.30
C GLY A 409 16.82 -9.85 8.55
N VAL A 410 15.63 -9.41 8.98
CA VAL A 410 15.39 -8.66 10.22
C VAL A 410 14.07 -9.16 10.79
N THR A 411 14.03 -9.38 12.10
CA THR A 411 12.83 -9.84 12.82
C THR A 411 12.56 -8.99 14.07
N ALA A 412 11.31 -8.95 14.52
CA ALA A 412 10.91 -8.12 15.65
C ALA A 412 11.62 -8.53 16.96
N TYR A 413 11.67 -9.83 17.25
CA TYR A 413 12.24 -10.32 18.51
C TYR A 413 13.78 -10.26 18.48
N ASP A 414 14.42 -10.83 17.46
CA ASP A 414 15.87 -11.05 17.49
C ASP A 414 16.68 -9.78 17.22
N ASP A 415 16.14 -8.83 16.43
CA ASP A 415 16.86 -7.61 16.06
C ASP A 415 16.41 -6.35 16.79
N MET A 416 15.14 -6.28 17.21
CA MET A 416 14.57 -5.09 17.84
C MET A 416 14.20 -5.31 19.31
N HIS A 417 14.32 -6.55 19.80
CA HIS A 417 13.94 -6.96 21.15
C HIS A 417 12.45 -6.70 21.45
N ALA A 418 11.61 -6.78 20.41
CA ALA A 418 10.17 -6.63 20.49
C ALA A 418 9.52 -8.02 20.64
N ASP A 419 9.14 -8.37 21.87
CA ASP A 419 8.49 -9.64 22.19
C ASP A 419 6.97 -9.56 22.04
N VAL A 420 6.55 -9.37 20.77
CA VAL A 420 5.14 -9.15 20.41
C VAL A 420 4.22 -10.27 20.88
N ARG A 421 4.67 -11.53 20.79
CA ARG A 421 3.92 -12.68 21.30
C ARG A 421 3.55 -12.51 22.78
N THR A 422 4.49 -12.06 23.62
CA THR A 422 4.18 -11.82 25.03
C THR A 422 3.14 -10.71 25.19
N TRP A 423 3.20 -9.66 24.36
CA TRP A 423 2.24 -8.54 24.45
C TRP A 423 0.83 -9.00 24.08
N ILE A 424 0.69 -9.86 23.08
CA ILE A 424 -0.58 -10.49 22.67
C ILE A 424 -1.08 -11.43 23.76
N GLN A 425 -0.28 -12.42 24.18
CA GLN A 425 -0.68 -13.43 25.17
C GLN A 425 -0.99 -12.87 26.56
N LYS A 426 -0.52 -11.66 26.85
CA LYS A 426 -0.80 -10.95 28.10
C LYS A 426 -1.82 -9.84 27.94
N GLU A 427 -2.32 -9.60 26.73
CA GLU A 427 -3.29 -8.56 26.41
C GLU A 427 -2.83 -7.20 26.95
N TRP A 428 -1.55 -6.89 26.72
CA TRP A 428 -0.96 -5.59 27.10
C TRP A 428 -1.23 -4.49 26.07
N ILE A 429 -1.75 -4.89 24.91
CA ILE A 429 -2.14 -4.06 23.79
C ILE A 429 -3.54 -4.52 23.38
N ASP A 430 -4.36 -3.59 22.90
CA ASP A 430 -5.72 -3.86 22.41
C ASP A 430 -5.67 -4.35 20.95
N TYR A 431 -4.68 -3.93 20.16
CA TYR A 431 -4.46 -4.44 18.81
C TYR A 431 -2.99 -4.58 18.44
N VAL A 432 -2.70 -5.49 17.50
CA VAL A 432 -1.40 -5.64 16.85
C VAL A 432 -1.52 -5.39 15.34
N ALA A 433 -0.55 -4.66 14.78
CA ALA A 433 -0.56 -4.26 13.38
C ALA A 433 0.70 -4.68 12.60
N PRO A 434 0.98 -5.98 12.39
CA PRO A 434 2.21 -6.44 11.78
C PRO A 434 2.42 -5.88 10.36
N GLN A 435 3.63 -5.39 10.10
CA GLN A 435 4.03 -4.83 8.82
C GLN A 435 4.34 -5.92 7.79
N ILE A 436 3.32 -6.54 7.20
CA ILE A 436 3.46 -7.60 6.18
C ILE A 436 3.68 -6.95 4.80
N TYR A 437 4.81 -6.25 4.65
CA TYR A 437 5.14 -5.49 3.46
C TYR A 437 5.75 -6.32 2.33
N TRP A 438 5.39 -7.59 2.23
CA TRP A 438 5.89 -8.49 1.20
C TRP A 438 4.74 -8.99 0.36
N SER A 439 5.04 -9.34 -0.89
CA SER A 439 4.03 -9.85 -1.79
C SER A 439 3.72 -11.32 -1.49
N MET A 440 2.58 -11.80 -1.98
CA MET A 440 2.25 -13.24 -2.07
C MET A 440 3.25 -14.04 -2.92
N SER A 441 4.13 -13.33 -3.61
CA SER A 441 5.16 -13.86 -4.48
C SER A 441 6.51 -14.05 -3.76
N LEU A 442 6.83 -13.27 -2.72
CA LEU A 442 8.16 -13.31 -2.14
C LEU A 442 8.39 -14.54 -1.24
N GLN A 443 9.11 -15.53 -1.75
CA GLN A 443 9.38 -16.80 -1.05
C GLN A 443 10.07 -16.67 0.32
N ALA A 444 10.83 -15.61 0.57
CA ALA A 444 11.56 -15.44 1.83
C ALA A 444 10.66 -15.01 3.00
N ALA A 445 9.54 -14.35 2.71
CA ALA A 445 8.62 -13.80 3.70
C ALA A 445 7.26 -13.61 3.02
N ARG A 446 6.65 -14.72 2.59
CA ARG A 446 5.46 -14.69 1.74
C ARG A 446 4.26 -14.18 2.57
N TYR A 447 3.45 -13.31 1.97
CA TYR A 447 2.36 -12.63 2.68
C TYR A 447 1.42 -13.58 3.42
N ASP A 448 0.91 -14.59 2.72
CA ASP A 448 -0.01 -15.62 3.24
C ASP A 448 0.57 -16.39 4.43
N ILE A 449 1.83 -16.81 4.35
CA ILE A 449 2.53 -17.52 5.44
C ILE A 449 2.59 -16.66 6.70
N LEU A 450 2.72 -15.35 6.54
CA LEU A 450 2.78 -14.42 7.67
C LEU A 450 1.39 -14.13 8.24
N VAL A 451 0.37 -13.93 7.39
CA VAL A 451 -1.01 -13.76 7.87
C VAL A 451 -1.46 -14.98 8.66
N ASP A 452 -1.29 -16.19 8.12
CA ASP A 452 -1.63 -17.44 8.82
C ASP A 452 -0.97 -17.52 10.21
N TRP A 453 0.31 -17.13 10.28
CA TRP A 453 1.04 -17.16 11.53
C TRP A 453 0.53 -16.10 12.54
N TRP A 454 0.22 -14.89 12.09
CA TRP A 454 -0.31 -13.85 12.98
C TRP A 454 -1.74 -14.14 13.45
N VAL A 455 -2.56 -14.75 12.60
CA VAL A 455 -3.89 -15.29 12.97
C VAL A 455 -3.74 -16.30 14.11
N ASP A 456 -2.82 -17.26 13.98
CA ASP A 456 -2.55 -18.24 15.03
C ASP A 456 -2.05 -17.59 16.34
N GLU A 457 -1.33 -16.46 16.27
CA GLU A 457 -0.83 -15.76 17.45
C GLU A 457 -1.92 -15.05 18.25
N VAL A 458 -2.89 -14.43 17.59
CA VAL A 458 -3.99 -13.71 18.26
C VAL A 458 -5.16 -14.63 18.63
N SER A 459 -5.23 -15.82 18.02
CA SER A 459 -6.32 -16.77 18.26
C SER A 459 -6.51 -17.09 19.74
N GLY A 460 -7.72 -16.81 20.24
CA GLY A 460 -8.09 -17.03 21.65
C GLY A 460 -7.64 -15.94 22.62
N THR A 461 -7.22 -14.78 22.10
CA THR A 461 -7.03 -13.53 22.86
C THR A 461 -8.07 -12.50 22.46
N ASP A 462 -8.22 -11.44 23.25
CA ASP A 462 -9.04 -10.27 22.92
C ASP A 462 -8.24 -9.18 22.16
N VAL A 463 -7.11 -9.54 21.52
CA VAL A 463 -6.26 -8.59 20.78
C VAL A 463 -6.62 -8.59 19.30
N ASP A 464 -7.07 -7.45 18.79
CA ASP A 464 -7.43 -7.29 17.38
C ASP A 464 -6.19 -7.39 16.47
N LEU A 465 -6.33 -8.03 15.31
CA LEU A 465 -5.26 -8.13 14.32
C LEU A 465 -5.55 -7.27 13.10
N TYR A 466 -4.73 -6.24 12.91
CA TYR A 466 -4.76 -5.40 11.71
C TYR A 466 -3.57 -5.69 10.79
N ILE A 467 -3.77 -5.87 9.49
CA ILE A 467 -2.65 -6.17 8.59
C ILE A 467 -2.05 -4.91 7.97
N GLY A 468 -0.74 -4.71 8.13
CA GLY A 468 0.00 -3.62 7.52
C GLY A 468 0.33 -3.89 6.05
N HIS A 469 -0.16 -3.05 5.14
CA HIS A 469 0.08 -3.13 3.69
C HIS A 469 1.07 -2.09 3.16
N SER A 470 1.75 -2.42 2.06
CA SER A 470 2.80 -1.59 1.44
C SER A 470 2.47 -1.11 0.01
N PRO A 471 1.47 -0.23 -0.20
CA PRO A 471 1.18 0.34 -1.52
C PRO A 471 2.39 1.09 -2.13
N TYR A 472 3.36 1.53 -1.33
CA TYR A 472 4.61 2.12 -1.82
C TYR A 472 5.47 1.18 -2.68
N LYS A 473 5.24 -0.14 -2.61
CA LYS A 473 5.95 -1.14 -3.42
C LYS A 473 5.33 -1.35 -4.79
N LEU A 474 4.09 -0.92 -5.02
CA LEU A 474 3.41 -1.07 -6.30
C LEU A 474 4.18 -0.37 -7.43
N GLY A 475 4.39 -1.10 -8.52
CA GLY A 475 5.16 -0.67 -9.69
C GLY A 475 6.68 -0.75 -9.52
N THR A 476 7.19 -1.23 -8.38
CA THR A 476 8.64 -1.47 -8.21
C THR A 476 9.11 -2.72 -8.95
N SER A 477 10.42 -2.93 -8.97
CA SER A 477 11.04 -4.14 -9.55
C SER A 477 10.99 -5.37 -8.64
N GLU A 478 10.52 -5.23 -7.39
CA GLU A 478 10.35 -6.37 -6.49
C GLU A 478 9.22 -7.27 -7.03
N ALA A 479 9.43 -8.58 -6.96
CA ALA A 479 8.49 -9.55 -7.51
C ALA A 479 7.13 -9.49 -6.80
N GLY A 480 6.04 -9.61 -7.58
CA GLY A 480 4.65 -9.55 -7.09
C GLY A 480 4.02 -8.16 -7.17
N TRP A 481 4.79 -7.08 -7.22
CA TRP A 481 4.25 -5.72 -7.11
C TRP A 481 3.91 -5.04 -8.45
N HIS A 482 3.79 -5.79 -9.55
CA HIS A 482 3.60 -5.22 -10.89
C HIS A 482 2.17 -4.78 -11.20
N THR A 483 1.20 -5.12 -10.34
CA THR A 483 -0.22 -4.78 -10.47
C THR A 483 -0.79 -4.37 -9.12
N ALA A 484 -1.72 -3.42 -9.12
CA ALA A 484 -2.47 -3.05 -7.91
C ALA A 484 -3.38 -4.18 -7.38
N ASN A 485 -3.67 -5.19 -8.21
CA ASN A 485 -4.37 -6.40 -7.78
C ASN A 485 -3.60 -7.19 -6.72
N GLU A 486 -2.28 -7.00 -6.57
CA GLU A 486 -1.54 -7.60 -5.45
C GLU A 486 -2.16 -7.20 -4.10
N ILE A 487 -2.46 -5.92 -3.90
CA ILE A 487 -3.12 -5.45 -2.67
C ILE A 487 -4.53 -6.04 -2.55
N ILE A 488 -5.32 -6.03 -3.63
CA ILE A 488 -6.68 -6.59 -3.59
C ILE A 488 -6.69 -8.09 -3.27
N ASN A 489 -5.71 -8.84 -3.77
CA ASN A 489 -5.56 -10.25 -3.47
C ASN A 489 -5.18 -10.46 -2.00
N GLN A 490 -4.31 -9.61 -1.44
CA GLN A 490 -3.98 -9.61 -0.02
C GLN A 490 -5.22 -9.38 0.85
N LEU A 491 -6.02 -8.35 0.53
CA LEU A 491 -7.26 -8.07 1.27
C LEU A 491 -8.24 -9.25 1.22
N LYS A 492 -8.48 -9.83 0.02
CA LYS A 492 -9.30 -11.04 -0.13
C LYS A 492 -8.75 -12.27 0.57
N TYR A 493 -7.43 -12.33 0.78
CA TYR A 493 -6.84 -13.41 1.54
C TYR A 493 -7.18 -13.27 3.03
N ASN A 494 -7.13 -12.04 3.54
CA ASN A 494 -7.47 -11.71 4.92
C ASN A 494 -8.93 -12.06 5.26
N GLU A 495 -9.87 -11.86 4.32
CA GLU A 495 -11.30 -12.22 4.47
C GLU A 495 -11.58 -13.71 4.81
N GLN A 496 -10.57 -14.58 4.75
CA GLN A 496 -10.71 -15.99 5.14
C GLN A 496 -10.68 -16.20 6.65
N TYR A 497 -10.23 -15.21 7.40
CA TYR A 497 -9.96 -15.30 8.84
C TYR A 497 -10.85 -14.32 9.58
N GLU A 498 -11.62 -14.83 10.55
CA GLU A 498 -12.44 -13.98 11.42
C GLU A 498 -11.57 -13.21 12.42
N GLU A 499 -10.34 -13.67 12.65
CA GLU A 499 -9.36 -13.00 13.51
C GLU A 499 -8.72 -11.78 12.86
N VAL A 500 -8.90 -11.52 11.55
CA VAL A 500 -8.35 -10.31 10.92
C VAL A 500 -9.40 -9.20 10.91
N ASP A 501 -9.25 -8.27 11.84
CA ASP A 501 -10.21 -7.17 12.10
C ASP A 501 -10.01 -5.93 11.21
N GLY A 502 -9.02 -5.96 10.32
CA GLY A 502 -8.87 -4.97 9.26
C GLY A 502 -7.45 -4.75 8.76
N ASP A 503 -7.26 -3.63 8.07
CA ASP A 503 -6.07 -3.34 7.26
C ASP A 503 -5.58 -1.91 7.45
N ILE A 504 -4.26 -1.71 7.49
CA ILE A 504 -3.64 -0.39 7.60
C ILE A 504 -2.60 -0.19 6.50
N TYR A 505 -2.70 0.91 5.75
CA TYR A 505 -1.87 1.16 4.58
C TYR A 505 -0.70 2.11 4.85
N PHE A 506 0.53 1.65 4.59
CA PHE A 506 1.73 2.48 4.63
C PHE A 506 2.11 2.98 3.22
N SER A 507 1.95 4.25 2.89
CA SER A 507 1.33 5.31 3.69
C SER A 507 0.36 6.13 2.83
N ALA A 508 -0.36 7.05 3.45
CA ALA A 508 -1.39 7.88 2.81
C ALA A 508 -0.92 8.55 1.51
N GLN A 509 0.33 9.04 1.41
CA GLN A 509 0.81 9.65 0.17
C GLN A 509 0.89 8.65 -0.99
N TYR A 510 1.10 7.36 -0.72
CA TYR A 510 1.22 6.35 -1.77
C TYR A 510 -0.16 5.93 -2.23
N LEU A 511 -1.12 5.76 -1.32
CA LEU A 511 -2.53 5.58 -1.68
C LEU A 511 -3.02 6.74 -2.56
N THR A 512 -2.83 7.98 -2.09
CA THR A 512 -3.35 9.19 -2.77
C THR A 512 -2.67 9.51 -4.10
N LYS A 513 -1.52 8.88 -4.41
CA LYS A 513 -0.88 8.93 -5.75
C LYS A 513 -1.51 7.96 -6.76
N ASN A 514 -2.41 7.08 -6.30
CA ASN A 514 -3.12 6.11 -7.14
C ASN A 514 -2.19 5.21 -7.98
N PRO A 515 -1.19 4.53 -7.38
CA PRO A 515 -0.25 3.69 -8.10
C PRO A 515 -1.02 2.58 -8.82
N LEU A 516 -0.81 2.48 -10.14
CA LEU A 516 -1.42 1.46 -11.00
C LEU A 516 -2.95 1.39 -10.90
N GLY A 517 -3.62 2.50 -10.56
CA GLY A 517 -5.09 2.55 -10.47
C GLY A 517 -5.70 2.02 -9.17
N LEU A 518 -4.90 1.82 -8.11
CA LEU A 518 -5.33 1.25 -6.82
C LEU A 518 -6.58 1.90 -6.21
N ILE A 519 -6.77 3.23 -6.31
CA ILE A 519 -7.93 3.91 -5.70
C ILE A 519 -9.25 3.34 -6.23
N GLY A 520 -9.37 3.13 -7.54
CA GLY A 520 -10.60 2.58 -8.12
C GLY A 520 -10.85 1.14 -7.68
N LEU A 521 -9.77 0.37 -7.47
CA LEU A 521 -9.87 -1.00 -6.96
C LEU A 521 -10.31 -1.03 -5.50
N LEU A 522 -9.77 -0.15 -4.65
CA LEU A 522 -10.17 -0.03 -3.24
C LEU A 522 -11.60 0.48 -3.11
N GLN A 523 -12.01 1.45 -3.92
CA GLN A 523 -13.41 1.91 -3.96
C GLN A 523 -14.36 0.77 -4.30
N ASN A 524 -14.04 -0.02 -5.33
CA ASN A 524 -14.84 -1.18 -5.69
C ASN A 524 -14.82 -2.27 -4.61
N TYR A 525 -13.68 -2.50 -3.96
CA TYR A 525 -13.54 -3.48 -2.88
C TYR A 525 -14.36 -3.08 -1.65
N TYR A 526 -14.28 -1.82 -1.22
CA TYR A 526 -14.97 -1.29 -0.05
C TYR A 526 -16.40 -0.77 -0.33
N GLY A 527 -16.92 -0.96 -1.55
CA GLY A 527 -18.28 -0.56 -1.93
C GLY A 527 -18.56 0.95 -1.90
N LYS A 528 -17.59 1.79 -2.30
CA LYS A 528 -17.68 3.26 -2.29
C LYS A 528 -18.04 3.88 -3.64
#